data_AF-A0A7U9S4J4-F1
#
_entry.id   AF-A0A7U9S4J4-F1
#
_cell.length_a   1.000
_cell.length_b   1.000
_cell.length_c   1.000
_cell.angle_alpha   90.00
_cell.angle_beta   90.00
_cell.angle_gamma   90.00
#
_symmetry.space_group_name_H-M   'P 1'
#
loop_
_entity.id
_entity.type
_entity.pdbx_description
1 polymer ?
#
loop_
_entity_poly.entity_id
_entity_poly.type
_entity_poly.pdbx_seq_one_letter_code
_entity_poly.pdbx_strand_id
1 'polypeptide(L)'
;MHFLSLVTLEIPEIIEDENTNKEIEVQIEKEKEVQNHILRELMLGKLRSLKTTFSREVTSCINDIMEPYSETTTDQRYLEFIDHTQELEYDYEKGTTDCIRLPNGTLVTENHPSFFKKYILQQGKVFQRDAGPLHHTKRTKRAKRMQAMLCYPNQKLYPDFQSFADDGWIPFNEEVQKYGYFCNPNAMWDWYSIGGRWADMLLVKTTCKDYVLGEPSWAIADKTCPAPDGYMWVSAARKKDIAWQCMHDWEIHTAKEHYQKLKHIFETGICEKDFYGKMNDIGISVYGEYVYQKGQSLSSYLKKNTISPKVKYPLPLHDIIDESMWRSRDDIVIGKESSDWSEEIDGYIDGLSEDTVLACVDYHI
;
A
#
# COMPACT_ATOMS: atom_id res chain seq x y z
N MET A 1 0.24 2.97 -3.29
CA MET A 1 1.35 3.28 -2.34
C MET A 1 1.08 2.53 -1.04
N HIS A 2 2.10 2.09 -0.29
CA HIS A 2 1.90 1.28 0.93
C HIS A 2 2.18 2.07 2.20
N PHE A 3 1.39 1.81 3.23
CA PHE A 3 1.50 2.44 4.55
C PHE A 3 1.32 1.41 5.67
N LEU A 4 1.91 1.71 6.82
CA LEU A 4 1.78 0.91 8.04
C LEU A 4 0.77 1.57 8.99
N SER A 5 -0.31 0.88 9.33
CA SER A 5 -1.23 1.30 10.38
C SER A 5 -1.12 0.41 11.61
N LEU A 6 -1.48 0.98 12.76
CA LEU A 6 -1.79 0.24 13.98
C LEU A 6 -3.31 0.10 14.07
N VAL A 7 -3.79 -1.13 13.96
CA VAL A 7 -5.19 -1.47 14.25
C VAL A 7 -5.27 -1.98 15.69
N THR A 8 -6.19 -1.43 16.47
CA THR A 8 -6.42 -1.87 17.85
C THR A 8 -7.82 -2.44 18.02
N LEU A 9 -7.91 -3.50 18.83
CA LEU A 9 -9.14 -4.25 19.01
C LEU A 9 -9.16 -4.97 20.36
N GLU A 10 -10.36 -5.12 20.90
CA GLU A 10 -10.61 -5.86 22.12
C GLU A 10 -11.03 -7.28 21.80
N ILE A 11 -10.23 -8.25 22.25
CA ILE A 11 -10.51 -9.66 22.06
C ILE A 11 -10.67 -10.32 23.42
N PRO A 12 -11.82 -10.94 23.71
CA PRO A 12 -12.03 -11.63 24.98
C PRO A 12 -11.06 -12.81 25.13
N GLU A 13 -11.09 -13.46 26.29
CA GLU A 13 -10.36 -14.72 26.45
C GLU A 13 -10.94 -15.78 25.51
N ILE A 14 -10.06 -16.38 24.70
CA ILE A 14 -10.43 -17.34 23.67
C ILE A 14 -10.14 -18.76 24.15
N ILE A 15 -11.09 -19.67 23.89
CA ILE A 15 -10.89 -21.10 24.01
C ILE A 15 -10.39 -21.62 22.66
N GLU A 16 -9.24 -22.28 22.66
CA GLU A 16 -8.65 -22.84 21.43
C GLU A 16 -9.54 -23.92 20.81
N ASP A 17 -9.71 -23.84 19.49
CA ASP A 17 -10.38 -24.83 18.67
C ASP A 17 -9.32 -25.73 18.04
N GLU A 18 -8.92 -26.72 18.83
CA GLU A 18 -7.89 -27.70 18.47
C GLU A 18 -8.22 -28.48 17.19
N ASN A 19 -9.49 -28.62 16.81
CA ASN A 19 -9.86 -29.32 15.59
C ASN A 19 -9.54 -28.46 14.37
N THR A 20 -10.01 -27.22 14.34
CA THR A 20 -9.72 -26.28 13.26
C THR A 20 -8.22 -26.00 13.15
N ASN A 21 -7.52 -25.88 14.29
CA ASN A 21 -6.07 -25.69 14.30
C ASN A 21 -5.34 -26.85 13.60
N LYS A 22 -5.72 -28.10 13.88
CA LYS A 22 -5.15 -29.29 13.23
C LYS A 22 -5.49 -29.36 11.74
N GLU A 23 -6.71 -28.98 11.36
CA GLU A 23 -7.10 -28.93 9.94
C GLU A 23 -6.24 -27.95 9.15
N ILE A 24 -5.96 -26.77 9.72
CA ILE A 24 -5.07 -25.78 9.10
C ILE A 24 -3.62 -26.29 9.05
N GLU A 25 -3.13 -26.97 10.09
CA GLU A 25 -1.80 -27.60 10.05
C GLU A 25 -1.68 -28.63 8.92
N VAL A 26 -2.72 -29.45 8.70
CA VAL A 26 -2.77 -30.39 7.58
C VAL A 26 -2.78 -29.66 6.23
N GLN A 27 -3.47 -28.53 6.12
CA GLN A 27 -3.45 -27.70 4.91
C GLN A 27 -2.06 -27.10 4.66
N ILE A 28 -1.39 -26.60 5.70
CA ILE A 28 -0.02 -26.08 5.62
C ILE A 28 0.92 -27.16 5.07
N GLU A 29 0.81 -28.41 5.54
CA GLU A 29 1.68 -29.48 5.07
C GLU A 29 1.43 -29.83 3.60
N LYS A 30 0.16 -29.84 3.16
CA LYS A 30 -0.20 -30.04 1.75
C LYS A 30 0.32 -28.91 0.86
N GLU A 31 0.19 -27.67 1.31
CA GLU A 31 0.57 -26.50 0.52
C GLU A 31 2.08 -26.45 0.24
N LYS A 32 2.92 -27.04 1.11
CA LYS A 32 4.37 -27.17 0.87
C LYS A 32 4.70 -27.92 -0.43
N GLU A 33 3.81 -28.77 -0.93
CA GLU A 33 3.99 -29.54 -2.16
C GLU A 33 3.71 -28.71 -3.43
N VAL A 34 3.15 -27.50 -3.32
CA VAL A 34 2.86 -26.63 -4.46
C VAL A 34 4.14 -26.18 -5.14
N GLN A 35 4.21 -26.38 -6.47
CA GLN A 35 5.42 -26.11 -7.26
C GLN A 35 5.67 -24.62 -7.49
N ASN A 36 4.61 -23.81 -7.63
CA ASN A 36 4.76 -22.38 -7.86
C ASN A 36 5.16 -21.70 -6.55
N HIS A 37 6.42 -21.25 -6.49
CA HIS A 37 6.99 -20.60 -5.30
C HIS A 37 6.15 -19.42 -4.80
N ILE A 38 5.76 -18.50 -5.70
CA ILE A 38 5.04 -17.28 -5.31
C ILE A 38 3.66 -17.65 -4.74
N LEU A 39 2.93 -18.52 -5.44
CA LEU A 39 1.63 -18.97 -4.98
C LEU A 39 1.73 -19.69 -3.63
N ARG A 40 2.72 -20.58 -3.48
CA ARG A 40 2.95 -21.33 -2.26
C ARG A 40 3.23 -20.40 -1.07
N GLU A 41 4.13 -19.43 -1.21
CA GLU A 41 4.46 -18.54 -0.09
C GLU A 41 3.27 -17.65 0.30
N LEU A 42 2.48 -17.17 -0.67
CA LEU A 42 1.24 -16.44 -0.39
C LEU A 42 0.23 -17.28 0.40
N MET A 43 0.00 -18.52 -0.04
CA MET A 43 -0.92 -19.44 0.62
C MET A 43 -0.43 -19.87 2.01
N LEU A 44 0.86 -20.18 2.15
CA LEU A 44 1.47 -20.52 3.43
C LEU A 44 1.42 -19.35 4.41
N GLY A 45 1.66 -18.11 3.96
CA GLY A 45 1.52 -16.91 4.77
C GLY A 45 0.12 -16.82 5.38
N LYS A 46 -0.91 -16.92 4.54
CA LYS A 46 -2.32 -16.91 4.97
C LYS A 46 -2.68 -18.06 5.91
N LEU A 47 -2.22 -19.27 5.63
CA LEU A 47 -2.53 -20.41 6.50
C LEU A 47 -1.84 -20.28 7.86
N ARG A 48 -0.60 -19.77 7.90
CA ARG A 48 0.12 -19.50 9.15
C ARG A 48 -0.54 -18.39 9.95
N SER A 49 -1.08 -17.35 9.30
CA SER A 49 -1.82 -16.27 9.97
C SER A 49 -3.15 -16.73 10.56
N LEU A 50 -3.72 -17.85 10.11
CA LEU A 50 -5.00 -18.41 10.60
C LEU A 50 -4.84 -19.63 11.53
N LYS A 51 -3.60 -19.97 11.90
CA LYS A 51 -3.29 -21.24 12.58
C LYS A 51 -3.97 -21.42 13.94
N THR A 52 -4.16 -20.36 14.73
CA THR A 52 -4.75 -20.44 16.09
C THR A 52 -6.13 -19.81 16.12
N THR A 53 -6.96 -20.13 17.12
CA THR A 53 -8.26 -19.46 17.26
C THR A 53 -8.07 -17.97 17.50
N PHE A 54 -7.08 -17.58 18.31
CA PHE A 54 -6.75 -16.17 18.52
C PHE A 54 -6.47 -15.45 17.20
N SER A 55 -5.67 -16.05 16.32
CA SER A 55 -5.27 -15.38 15.08
C SER A 55 -6.42 -15.25 14.07
N ARG A 56 -7.33 -16.24 14.04
CA ARG A 56 -8.57 -16.15 13.26
C ARG A 56 -9.50 -15.06 13.77
N GLU A 57 -9.67 -14.94 15.09
CA GLU A 57 -10.51 -13.89 15.67
C GLU A 57 -9.95 -12.50 15.40
N VAL A 58 -8.64 -12.30 15.62
CA VAL A 58 -7.95 -11.04 15.25
C VAL A 58 -8.19 -10.69 13.80
N THR A 59 -8.03 -11.66 12.90
CA THR A 59 -8.24 -11.44 11.45
C THR A 59 -9.68 -11.05 11.16
N SER A 60 -10.66 -11.73 11.77
CA SER A 60 -12.08 -11.41 11.58
C SER A 60 -12.40 -9.99 12.05
N CYS A 61 -11.98 -9.62 13.26
CA CYS A 61 -12.23 -8.29 13.81
C CYS A 61 -11.54 -7.19 13.00
N ILE A 62 -10.31 -7.42 12.51
CA ILE A 62 -9.63 -6.47 11.63
C ILE A 62 -10.42 -6.29 10.33
N ASN A 63 -10.98 -7.36 9.74
CA ASN A 63 -11.83 -7.22 8.56
C ASN A 63 -13.02 -6.29 8.85
N ASP A 64 -13.69 -6.46 10.00
CA ASP A 64 -14.83 -5.63 10.38
C ASP A 64 -14.44 -4.16 10.63
N ILE A 65 -13.27 -3.91 11.23
CA ILE A 65 -12.75 -2.54 11.47
C ILE A 65 -12.33 -1.87 10.15
N MET A 66 -11.75 -2.62 9.22
CA MET A 66 -11.21 -2.09 7.97
C MET A 66 -12.29 -1.90 6.89
N GLU A 67 -13.35 -2.71 6.89
CA GLU A 67 -14.42 -2.74 5.87
C GLU A 67 -15.04 -1.35 5.56
N PRO A 68 -15.35 -0.48 6.54
CA PRO A 68 -15.89 0.85 6.28
C PRO A 68 -14.99 1.75 5.43
N TYR A 69 -13.71 1.41 5.29
CA TYR A 69 -12.70 2.18 4.58
C TYR A 69 -12.24 1.51 3.27
N SER A 70 -12.88 0.42 2.88
CA SER A 70 -12.59 -0.29 1.63
C SER A 70 -13.09 0.49 0.41
N GLU A 71 -12.24 0.69 -0.59
CA GLU A 71 -12.61 1.25 -1.89
C GLU A 71 -13.61 0.36 -2.62
N THR A 72 -13.51 -0.96 -2.41
CA THR A 72 -14.31 -1.97 -3.11
C THR A 72 -15.35 -2.64 -2.21
N THR A 73 -15.78 -1.99 -1.12
CA THR A 73 -16.86 -2.54 -0.29
C THR A 73 -18.12 -2.76 -1.11
N THR A 74 -18.81 -3.87 -0.86
CA THR A 74 -20.13 -4.14 -1.43
C THR A 74 -21.27 -3.77 -0.48
N ASP A 75 -20.95 -3.30 0.72
CA ASP A 75 -21.94 -2.91 1.71
C ASP A 75 -22.51 -1.52 1.40
N GLN A 76 -23.78 -1.51 1.04
CA GLN A 76 -24.52 -0.30 0.69
C GLN A 76 -24.56 0.74 1.81
N ARG A 77 -24.29 0.36 3.07
CA ARG A 77 -24.23 1.29 4.21
C ARG A 77 -23.08 2.29 4.10
N TYR A 78 -22.03 1.95 3.35
CA TYR A 78 -20.83 2.78 3.18
C TYR A 78 -20.74 3.42 1.80
N LEU A 79 -21.70 3.16 0.91
CA LEU A 79 -21.65 3.62 -0.47
C LEU A 79 -22.55 4.85 -0.67
N GLU A 80 -22.00 5.84 -1.36
CA GLU A 80 -22.74 7.01 -1.82
C GLU A 80 -22.76 7.06 -3.35
N PHE A 81 -23.90 7.45 -3.92
CA PHE A 81 -24.02 7.64 -5.36
C PHE A 81 -23.50 9.01 -5.76
N ILE A 82 -22.41 9.05 -6.54
CA ILE A 82 -21.92 10.28 -7.16
C ILE A 82 -22.66 10.50 -8.48
N ASP A 83 -23.55 11.48 -8.48
CA ASP A 83 -24.31 11.89 -9.66
C ASP A 83 -23.51 12.86 -10.54
N HIS A 84 -23.23 12.43 -11.77
CA HIS A 84 -22.55 13.22 -12.80
C HIS A 84 -23.51 13.68 -13.93
N THR A 85 -24.82 13.47 -13.78
CA THR A 85 -25.79 13.75 -14.87
C THR A 85 -25.74 15.22 -15.29
N GLN A 86 -25.73 16.16 -14.34
CA GLN A 86 -25.70 17.60 -14.65
C GLN A 86 -24.37 18.04 -15.29
N GLU A 87 -23.26 17.44 -14.87
CA GLU A 87 -21.93 17.70 -15.47
C GLU A 87 -21.92 17.25 -16.93
N LEU A 88 -22.41 16.05 -17.21
CA LEU A 88 -22.53 15.52 -18.56
C LEU A 88 -23.49 16.33 -19.44
N GLU A 89 -24.64 16.76 -18.90
CA GLU A 89 -25.58 17.62 -19.64
C GLU A 89 -24.91 18.95 -20.02
N TYR A 90 -24.20 19.56 -19.07
CA TYR A 90 -23.45 20.79 -19.31
C TYR A 90 -22.36 20.59 -20.38
N ASP A 91 -21.59 19.51 -20.28
CA ASP A 91 -20.54 19.18 -21.25
C ASP A 91 -21.11 18.85 -22.63
N TYR A 92 -22.28 18.22 -22.71
CA TYR A 92 -22.96 18.02 -23.98
C TYR A 92 -23.39 19.37 -24.59
N GLU A 93 -23.98 20.26 -23.79
CA GLU A 93 -24.53 21.52 -24.27
C GLU A 93 -23.48 22.59 -24.60
N LYS A 94 -22.43 22.68 -23.78
CA LYS A 94 -21.43 23.76 -23.82
C LYS A 94 -20.03 23.27 -24.11
N GLY A 95 -19.76 21.98 -23.89
CA GLY A 95 -18.46 21.39 -24.09
C GLY A 95 -18.12 21.17 -25.55
N THR A 96 -16.86 20.81 -25.75
CA THR A 96 -16.28 20.57 -27.07
C THR A 96 -15.31 19.39 -27.01
N THR A 97 -15.26 18.61 -28.09
CA THR A 97 -14.35 17.48 -28.21
C THR A 97 -13.44 17.66 -29.42
N ASP A 98 -12.15 17.39 -29.22
CA ASP A 98 -11.20 17.34 -30.33
C ASP A 98 -11.46 16.11 -31.20
N CYS A 99 -11.69 16.35 -32.49
CA CYS A 99 -12.06 15.33 -33.44
C CYS A 99 -11.08 15.24 -34.61
N ILE A 100 -11.06 14.09 -35.27
CA ILE A 100 -10.27 13.85 -36.47
C ILE A 100 -11.22 13.54 -37.62
N ARG A 101 -11.18 14.39 -38.64
CA ARG A 101 -11.81 14.08 -39.92
C ARG A 101 -10.87 13.18 -40.71
N LEU A 102 -11.31 11.93 -40.90
CA LEU A 102 -10.63 10.93 -41.69
C LEU A 102 -10.68 11.28 -43.19
N PRO A 103 -9.81 10.70 -44.03
CA PRO A 103 -9.78 11.02 -45.47
C PRO A 103 -11.06 10.68 -46.24
N ASN A 104 -11.90 9.79 -45.71
CA ASN A 104 -13.22 9.44 -46.25
C ASN A 104 -14.34 10.41 -45.80
N GLY A 105 -14.00 11.45 -45.02
CA GLY A 105 -14.95 12.44 -44.51
C GLY A 105 -15.55 12.11 -43.15
N THR A 106 -15.43 10.88 -42.64
CA THR A 106 -15.92 10.48 -41.33
C THR A 106 -15.21 11.25 -40.22
N LEU A 107 -15.96 11.74 -39.24
CA LEU A 107 -15.43 12.36 -38.03
C LEU A 107 -15.34 11.31 -36.93
N VAL A 108 -14.20 11.24 -36.25
CA VAL A 108 -13.98 10.32 -35.12
C VAL A 108 -13.29 11.07 -33.97
N THR A 109 -13.53 10.66 -32.73
CA THR A 109 -12.79 11.15 -31.56
C THR A 109 -11.40 10.53 -31.47
N GLU A 110 -10.54 11.07 -30.61
CA GLU A 110 -9.21 10.49 -30.36
C GLU A 110 -9.26 9.08 -29.78
N ASN A 111 -10.28 8.77 -28.98
CA ASN A 111 -10.47 7.47 -28.33
C ASN A 111 -11.02 6.40 -29.27
N HIS A 112 -11.55 6.80 -30.43
CA HIS A 112 -12.13 5.86 -31.38
C HIS A 112 -11.10 4.78 -31.77
N PRO A 113 -11.41 3.47 -31.66
CA PRO A 113 -10.43 2.38 -31.81
C PRO A 113 -9.68 2.40 -33.15
N SER A 114 -10.31 2.90 -34.23
CA SER A 114 -9.66 3.01 -35.54
C SER A 114 -8.58 4.10 -35.61
N PHE A 115 -8.64 5.09 -34.71
CA PHE A 115 -7.66 6.16 -34.59
C PHE A 115 -6.64 5.85 -33.51
N PHE A 116 -7.07 5.67 -32.25
CA PHE A 116 -6.20 5.51 -31.08
C PHE A 116 -5.11 4.44 -31.25
N LYS A 117 -5.46 3.30 -31.87
CA LYS A 117 -4.53 2.18 -32.08
C LYS A 117 -3.36 2.49 -33.01
N LYS A 118 -3.45 3.50 -33.87
CA LYS A 118 -2.44 3.78 -34.92
C LYS A 118 -1.93 5.20 -34.90
N TYR A 119 -2.73 6.14 -34.42
CA TYR A 119 -2.47 7.55 -34.51
C TYR A 119 -2.55 8.23 -33.15
N ILE A 120 -2.03 9.44 -33.10
CA ILE A 120 -2.08 10.34 -31.95
C ILE A 120 -2.24 11.77 -32.47
N LEU A 121 -3.03 12.59 -31.77
CA LEU A 121 -3.09 14.02 -31.99
C LEU A 121 -2.02 14.70 -31.13
N GLN A 122 -1.20 15.55 -31.74
CA GLN A 122 -0.18 16.31 -31.04
C GLN A 122 -0.10 17.71 -31.65
N GLN A 123 -0.32 18.74 -30.83
CA GLN A 123 -0.29 20.14 -31.26
C GLN A 123 -1.18 20.41 -32.50
N GLY A 124 -2.40 19.89 -32.49
CA GLY A 124 -3.36 20.04 -33.59
C GLY A 124 -3.00 19.30 -34.88
N LYS A 125 -2.06 18.34 -34.83
CA LYS A 125 -1.63 17.55 -35.99
C LYS A 125 -1.67 16.07 -35.67
N VAL A 126 -2.07 15.27 -36.66
CA VAL A 126 -2.10 13.81 -36.52
C VAL A 126 -0.73 13.21 -36.87
N PHE A 127 -0.28 12.28 -36.03
CA PHE A 127 0.93 11.47 -36.21
C PHE A 127 0.59 9.99 -36.09
N GLN A 128 1.40 9.13 -36.71
CA GLN A 128 1.33 7.68 -36.52
C GLN A 128 2.30 7.28 -35.39
N ARG A 129 1.86 6.45 -34.42
CA ARG A 129 2.64 6.08 -33.22
C ARG A 129 3.89 5.26 -33.54
N ASP A 130 3.71 4.16 -34.27
CA ASP A 130 4.77 3.19 -34.58
C ASP A 130 5.08 3.13 -36.08
N ALA A 131 5.73 4.18 -36.60
CA ALA A 131 6.00 4.26 -38.03
C ALA A 131 7.37 3.69 -38.40
N GLY A 132 7.36 2.62 -39.22
CA GLY A 132 8.57 1.99 -39.75
C GLY A 132 9.25 1.05 -38.75
N PRO A 133 10.42 0.48 -39.12
CA PRO A 133 11.06 -0.60 -38.35
C PRO A 133 11.53 -0.20 -36.94
N LEU A 134 11.73 1.10 -36.70
CA LEU A 134 12.16 1.62 -35.40
C LEU A 134 11.00 2.05 -34.50
N HIS A 135 9.74 1.90 -34.96
CA HIS A 135 8.56 2.22 -34.16
C HIS A 135 8.51 3.67 -33.62
N HIS A 136 9.05 4.63 -34.38
CA HIS A 136 9.02 6.04 -33.98
C HIS A 136 7.71 6.72 -34.39
N THR A 137 7.30 7.70 -33.59
CA THR A 137 6.17 8.57 -33.94
C THR A 137 6.53 9.42 -35.16
N LYS A 138 5.71 9.37 -36.21
CA LYS A 138 5.98 10.07 -37.48
C LYS A 138 4.74 10.60 -38.14
N ARG A 139 4.87 11.79 -38.72
CA ARG A 139 3.82 12.41 -39.55
C ARG A 139 3.84 11.83 -40.97
N THR A 140 3.23 10.67 -41.16
CA THR A 140 3.17 9.96 -42.44
C THR A 140 2.27 10.64 -43.46
N LYS A 141 2.38 10.28 -44.75
CA LYS A 141 1.50 10.80 -45.82
C LYS A 141 0.01 10.59 -45.49
N ARG A 142 -0.33 9.45 -44.86
CA ARG A 142 -1.71 9.14 -44.46
C ARG A 142 -2.17 10.02 -43.29
N ALA A 143 -1.33 10.20 -42.28
CA ALA A 143 -1.61 11.11 -41.15
C ALA A 143 -1.80 12.56 -41.60
N LYS A 144 -1.02 13.03 -42.60
CA LYS A 144 -1.17 14.38 -43.18
C LYS A 144 -2.51 14.62 -43.89
N ARG A 145 -3.22 13.56 -44.31
CA ARG A 145 -4.54 13.66 -44.94
C ARG A 145 -5.68 13.70 -43.94
N MET A 146 -5.40 13.42 -42.67
CA MET A 146 -6.36 13.56 -41.58
C MET A 146 -6.34 15.01 -41.09
N GLN A 147 -7.53 15.56 -40.85
CA GLN A 147 -7.68 16.93 -40.38
C GLN A 147 -8.12 16.92 -38.92
N ALA A 148 -7.34 17.59 -38.06
CA ALA A 148 -7.75 17.86 -36.70
C ALA A 148 -8.81 18.96 -36.70
N MET A 149 -9.92 18.69 -36.03
CA MET A 149 -11.04 19.58 -35.80
C MET A 149 -11.07 19.84 -34.29
N LEU A 150 -10.33 20.85 -33.85
CA LEU A 150 -10.19 21.16 -32.43
C LEU A 150 -11.43 21.88 -31.92
N CYS A 151 -11.77 21.67 -30.65
CA CYS A 151 -12.90 22.26 -29.96
C CYS A 151 -14.21 22.13 -30.75
N TYR A 152 -14.48 20.94 -31.30
CA TYR A 152 -15.71 20.72 -32.06
C TYR A 152 -16.91 20.60 -31.10
N PRO A 153 -18.01 21.35 -31.27
CA PRO A 153 -19.13 21.34 -30.32
C PRO A 153 -19.76 19.95 -30.18
N ASN A 154 -19.98 19.51 -28.94
CA ASN A 154 -20.51 18.17 -28.65
C ASN A 154 -21.91 17.96 -29.25
N GLN A 155 -22.80 18.95 -29.18
CA GLN A 155 -24.12 18.93 -29.84
C GLN A 155 -24.09 18.76 -31.37
N LYS A 156 -22.94 18.97 -32.02
CA LYS A 156 -22.76 18.73 -33.47
C LYS A 156 -22.13 17.38 -33.76
N LEU A 157 -21.48 16.78 -32.77
CA LEU A 157 -20.78 15.51 -32.88
C LEU A 157 -21.72 14.35 -32.56
N TYR A 158 -22.54 14.51 -31.53
CA TYR A 158 -23.50 13.52 -31.06
C TYR A 158 -24.92 13.99 -31.38
N PRO A 159 -25.82 13.08 -31.80
CA PRO A 159 -27.19 13.44 -32.17
C PRO A 159 -28.04 13.85 -30.97
N ASP A 160 -27.76 13.29 -29.79
CA ASP A 160 -28.46 13.52 -28.54
C ASP A 160 -27.52 13.32 -27.33
N PHE A 161 -28.02 13.72 -26.16
CA PHE A 161 -27.31 13.59 -24.89
C PHE A 161 -26.94 12.13 -24.56
N GLN A 162 -27.86 11.20 -24.81
CA GLN A 162 -27.67 9.78 -24.54
C GLN A 162 -26.46 9.24 -25.31
N SER A 163 -26.38 9.53 -26.61
CA SER A 163 -25.26 9.12 -27.47
C SER A 163 -23.93 9.74 -27.05
N PHE A 164 -23.95 10.96 -26.48
CA PHE A 164 -22.77 11.60 -25.91
C PHE A 164 -22.31 10.90 -24.63
N ALA A 165 -23.24 10.66 -23.70
CA ALA A 165 -22.94 10.04 -22.42
C ALA A 165 -22.49 8.58 -22.58
N ASP A 166 -23.10 7.83 -23.50
CA ASP A 166 -22.75 6.43 -23.80
C ASP A 166 -21.36 6.27 -24.46
N ASP A 167 -20.82 7.32 -25.10
CA ASP A 167 -19.43 7.35 -25.61
C ASP A 167 -18.42 7.72 -24.51
N GLY A 168 -18.90 8.12 -23.32
CA GLY A 168 -18.12 8.43 -22.13
C GLY A 168 -17.80 7.21 -21.25
N TRP A 169 -17.07 7.47 -20.16
CA TRP A 169 -16.69 6.44 -19.18
C TRP A 169 -17.62 6.35 -17.97
N ILE A 170 -18.55 7.30 -17.82
CA ILE A 170 -19.45 7.37 -16.69
C ILE A 170 -20.66 6.47 -16.99
N PRO A 171 -20.89 5.40 -16.22
CA PRO A 171 -21.97 4.48 -16.51
C PRO A 171 -23.34 5.10 -16.18
N PHE A 172 -24.36 4.66 -16.91
CA PHE A 172 -25.74 4.90 -16.52
C PHE A 172 -26.15 3.87 -15.45
N ASN A 173 -26.65 4.34 -14.32
CA ASN A 173 -27.17 3.50 -13.25
C ASN A 173 -28.70 3.33 -13.42
N GLU A 174 -29.14 2.10 -13.68
CA GLU A 174 -30.55 1.79 -13.92
C GLU A 174 -31.44 1.95 -12.67
N GLU A 175 -30.91 1.77 -11.46
CA GLU A 175 -31.72 1.86 -10.24
C GLU A 175 -32.01 3.31 -9.87
N VAL A 176 -31.00 4.17 -9.99
CA VAL A 176 -31.10 5.61 -9.66
C VAL A 176 -31.58 6.43 -10.86
N GLN A 177 -31.58 5.85 -12.08
CA GLN A 177 -31.93 6.50 -13.35
C GLN A 177 -31.08 7.74 -13.64
N LYS A 178 -29.76 7.63 -13.41
CA LYS A 178 -28.80 8.73 -13.52
C LYS A 178 -27.44 8.24 -14.00
N TYR A 179 -26.64 9.14 -14.56
CA TYR A 179 -25.25 8.86 -14.87
C TYR A 179 -24.37 9.09 -13.65
N GLY A 180 -23.64 8.06 -13.25
CA GLY A 180 -22.85 8.08 -12.04
C GLY A 180 -22.52 6.68 -11.53
N TYR A 181 -21.82 6.63 -10.41
CA TYR A 181 -21.40 5.38 -9.79
C TYR A 181 -21.45 5.49 -8.27
N PHE A 182 -21.58 4.33 -7.63
CA PHE A 182 -21.43 4.22 -6.18
C PHE A 182 -19.95 4.15 -5.84
N CYS A 183 -19.53 4.91 -4.84
CA CYS A 183 -18.21 4.77 -4.24
C CYS A 183 -18.29 4.94 -2.73
N ASN A 184 -17.28 4.46 -2.02
CA ASN A 184 -17.14 4.73 -0.60
C ASN A 184 -16.44 6.09 -0.41
N PRO A 185 -17.11 7.11 0.14
CA PRO A 185 -16.50 8.42 0.38
C PRO A 185 -15.40 8.37 1.45
N ASN A 186 -15.38 7.32 2.28
CA ASN A 186 -14.37 7.07 3.30
C ASN A 186 -13.31 6.06 2.82
N ALA A 187 -13.25 5.75 1.52
CA ALA A 187 -12.26 4.83 0.98
C ALA A 187 -10.83 5.30 1.32
N MET A 188 -10.08 4.46 2.03
CA MET A 188 -8.68 4.66 2.35
C MET A 188 -7.78 3.60 1.72
N TRP A 189 -8.34 2.45 1.32
CA TRP A 189 -7.53 1.34 0.81
C TRP A 189 -8.24 0.51 -0.28
N ASP A 190 -7.48 -0.04 -1.22
CA ASP A 190 -7.93 -1.05 -2.21
C ASP A 190 -7.47 -2.47 -1.84
N TRP A 191 -6.48 -2.58 -0.94
CA TRP A 191 -5.97 -3.83 -0.40
C TRP A 191 -5.26 -3.62 0.95
N TYR A 192 -5.34 -4.60 1.86
CA TYR A 192 -4.50 -4.65 3.05
C TYR A 192 -4.08 -6.07 3.42
N SER A 193 -3.12 -6.17 4.34
CA SER A 193 -2.62 -7.41 4.92
C SER A 193 -2.05 -7.18 6.33
N ILE A 194 -2.30 -8.11 7.24
CA ILE A 194 -1.70 -8.06 8.60
C ILE A 194 -0.20 -8.33 8.46
N GLY A 195 0.64 -7.40 8.88
CA GLY A 195 2.09 -7.44 8.67
C GLY A 195 2.48 -6.97 7.26
N GLY A 196 2.15 -7.73 6.22
CA GLY A 196 2.50 -7.38 4.83
C GLY A 196 3.99 -7.06 4.65
N ARG A 197 4.33 -5.86 4.17
CA ARG A 197 5.72 -5.36 4.06
C ARG A 197 6.39 -5.05 5.40
N TRP A 198 5.59 -4.91 6.44
CA TRP A 198 5.99 -4.68 7.82
C TRP A 198 5.51 -5.86 8.67
N ALA A 199 5.74 -7.09 8.21
CA ALA A 199 5.70 -8.24 9.11
C ALA A 199 6.84 -8.10 10.14
N ASP A 200 6.74 -8.82 11.24
CA ASP A 200 7.78 -8.89 12.27
C ASP A 200 8.02 -7.55 13.01
N MET A 201 6.96 -6.79 13.29
CA MET A 201 7.06 -5.46 13.93
C MET A 201 6.97 -5.49 15.45
N LEU A 202 6.36 -6.52 16.03
CA LEU A 202 6.19 -6.68 17.48
C LEU A 202 7.01 -7.86 17.99
N LEU A 203 7.64 -7.70 19.15
CA LEU A 203 8.43 -8.77 19.76
C LEU A 203 7.71 -9.34 20.97
N VAL A 204 7.53 -10.66 21.01
CA VAL A 204 6.93 -11.38 22.14
C VAL A 204 7.84 -12.53 22.58
N LYS A 205 7.64 -13.02 23.81
CA LYS A 205 8.33 -14.25 24.25
C LYS A 205 7.86 -15.44 23.42
N THR A 206 8.72 -16.42 23.17
CA THR A 206 8.36 -17.66 22.47
C THR A 206 7.31 -18.50 23.21
N THR A 207 7.07 -18.22 24.50
CA THR A 207 6.02 -18.83 25.31
C THR A 207 4.65 -18.11 25.19
N CYS A 208 4.58 -16.98 24.48
CA CYS A 208 3.34 -16.25 24.25
C CYS A 208 2.37 -17.11 23.40
N LYS A 209 1.08 -17.06 23.72
CA LYS A 209 0.03 -17.79 23.00
C LYS A 209 -0.83 -16.87 22.12
N ASP A 210 -1.06 -15.65 22.59
CA ASP A 210 -1.94 -14.68 21.96
C ASP A 210 -1.14 -13.79 21.00
N TYR A 211 -0.81 -14.35 19.84
CA TYR A 211 -0.10 -13.64 18.78
C TYR A 211 -0.59 -14.02 17.38
N VAL A 212 -0.27 -13.15 16.41
CA VAL A 212 -0.51 -13.36 14.98
C VAL A 212 0.78 -13.10 14.24
N LEU A 213 1.25 -14.08 13.45
CA LEU A 213 2.45 -13.92 12.62
C LEU A 213 2.23 -12.88 11.50
N GLY A 214 1.01 -12.81 10.98
CA GLY A 214 0.68 -12.01 9.80
C GLY A 214 1.01 -12.74 8.49
N GLU A 215 0.91 -12.02 7.40
CA GLU A 215 1.12 -12.50 6.03
C GLU A 215 2.25 -11.68 5.39
N PRO A 216 3.52 -12.11 5.55
CA PRO A 216 4.65 -11.39 5.00
C PRO A 216 4.52 -11.22 3.49
N SER A 217 4.78 -10.01 2.99
CA SER A 217 4.83 -9.73 1.56
C SER A 217 5.88 -10.62 0.88
N TRP A 218 5.65 -11.00 -0.37
CA TRP A 218 6.59 -11.81 -1.17
C TRP A 218 8.01 -11.23 -1.21
N ALA A 219 8.17 -9.92 -1.02
CA ALA A 219 9.47 -9.25 -0.99
C ALA A 219 10.30 -9.54 0.29
N ILE A 220 9.65 -10.00 1.36
CA ILE A 220 10.27 -10.30 2.65
C ILE A 220 10.00 -11.73 3.14
N ALA A 221 9.11 -12.49 2.48
CA ALA A 221 8.70 -13.83 2.92
C ALA A 221 9.87 -14.82 3.12
N ASP A 222 10.92 -14.71 2.30
CA ASP A 222 12.12 -15.56 2.41
C ASP A 222 13.16 -15.04 3.42
N LYS A 223 12.93 -13.87 4.02
CA LYS A 223 13.85 -13.26 4.97
C LYS A 223 13.45 -13.62 6.38
N THR A 224 14.36 -14.26 7.11
CA THR A 224 14.23 -14.43 8.55
C THR A 224 14.79 -13.20 9.26
N CYS A 225 13.93 -12.47 9.98
CA CYS A 225 14.38 -11.44 10.90
C CYS A 225 14.96 -12.11 12.16
N PRO A 226 16.25 -11.93 12.49
CA PRO A 226 16.79 -12.49 13.72
C PRO A 226 16.09 -11.84 14.92
N ALA A 227 15.71 -12.67 15.89
CA ALA A 227 15.13 -12.24 17.16
C ALA A 227 16.10 -12.53 18.31
N PRO A 228 16.06 -11.77 19.41
CA PRO A 228 16.77 -12.11 20.64
C PRO A 228 16.37 -13.51 21.16
N ASP A 229 17.30 -14.19 21.84
CA ASP A 229 17.05 -15.53 22.41
C ASP A 229 15.81 -15.54 23.33
N GLY A 230 14.91 -16.49 23.09
CA GLY A 230 13.66 -16.62 23.85
C GLY A 230 12.53 -15.70 23.38
N TYR A 231 12.74 -14.94 22.31
CA TYR A 231 11.73 -14.09 21.68
C TYR A 231 11.48 -14.48 20.23
N MET A 232 10.35 -14.00 19.70
CA MET A 232 9.97 -14.13 18.31
C MET A 232 9.24 -12.87 17.85
N TRP A 233 9.40 -12.55 16.57
CA TRP A 233 8.69 -11.46 15.92
C TRP A 233 7.30 -11.89 15.46
N VAL A 234 6.33 -10.99 15.60
CA VAL A 234 4.92 -11.19 15.27
C VAL A 234 4.34 -9.88 14.71
N SER A 235 3.18 -9.96 14.07
CA SER A 235 2.47 -8.81 13.50
C SER A 235 1.31 -8.33 14.37
N ALA A 236 0.80 -9.16 15.28
CA ALA A 236 -0.13 -8.73 16.32
C ALA A 236 0.06 -9.48 17.64
N ALA A 237 -0.20 -8.80 18.75
CA ALA A 237 -0.20 -9.38 20.10
C ALA A 237 -0.95 -8.48 21.08
N ARG A 238 -1.28 -8.98 22.27
CA ARG A 238 -1.78 -8.15 23.36
C ARG A 238 -0.70 -7.19 23.86
N LYS A 239 -1.08 -5.96 24.21
CA LYS A 239 -0.17 -4.91 24.70
C LYS A 239 0.74 -5.41 25.83
N LYS A 240 0.19 -6.14 26.80
CA LYS A 240 0.94 -6.69 27.95
C LYS A 240 2.03 -7.69 27.60
N ASP A 241 1.91 -8.36 26.46
CA ASP A 241 2.81 -9.45 26.05
C ASP A 241 3.97 -8.94 25.17
N ILE A 242 3.89 -7.69 24.69
CA ILE A 242 4.89 -7.07 23.83
C ILE A 242 6.10 -6.61 24.66
N ALA A 243 7.28 -7.06 24.25
CA ALA A 243 8.54 -6.82 24.93
C ALA A 243 9.20 -5.50 24.47
N TRP A 244 8.54 -4.37 24.73
CA TRP A 244 8.95 -3.03 24.26
C TRP A 244 10.42 -2.68 24.56
N GLN A 245 10.87 -2.92 25.80
CA GLN A 245 12.27 -2.66 26.15
C GLN A 245 13.25 -3.54 25.37
N CYS A 246 12.88 -4.80 25.12
CA CYS A 246 13.72 -5.71 24.35
C CYS A 246 13.80 -5.29 22.88
N MET A 247 12.74 -4.73 22.32
CA MET A 247 12.75 -4.13 20.97
C MET A 247 13.75 -2.96 20.89
N HIS A 248 13.71 -2.03 21.85
CA HIS A 248 14.69 -0.93 21.93
C HIS A 248 16.13 -1.44 22.05
N ASP A 249 16.36 -2.40 22.96
CA ASP A 249 17.69 -2.96 23.18
C ASP A 249 18.21 -3.69 21.93
N TRP A 250 17.33 -4.38 21.21
CA TRP A 250 17.65 -5.10 19.98
C TRP A 250 17.95 -4.15 18.81
N GLU A 251 17.21 -3.06 18.66
CA GLU A 251 17.51 -2.01 17.67
C GLU A 251 18.90 -1.42 17.92
N ILE A 252 19.21 -1.08 19.17
CA ILE A 252 20.53 -0.55 19.54
C ILE A 252 21.63 -1.60 19.28
N HIS A 253 21.37 -2.87 19.60
CA HIS A 253 22.32 -3.96 19.37
C HIS A 253 22.62 -4.15 17.89
N THR A 254 21.59 -4.32 17.06
CA THR A 254 21.72 -4.51 15.61
C THR A 254 22.35 -3.30 14.92
N ALA A 255 22.02 -2.08 15.34
CA ALA A 255 22.66 -0.87 14.83
C ALA A 255 24.16 -0.80 15.18
N LYS A 256 24.57 -1.26 16.37
CA LYS A 256 25.99 -1.36 16.75
C LYS A 256 26.74 -2.37 15.87
N GLU A 257 26.15 -3.54 15.63
CA GLU A 257 26.76 -4.54 14.75
C GLU A 257 26.89 -4.02 13.32
N HIS A 258 25.85 -3.38 12.79
CA HIS A 258 25.88 -2.79 11.46
C HIS A 258 26.95 -1.70 11.34
N TYR A 259 27.07 -0.82 12.34
CA TYR A 259 28.14 0.17 12.40
C TYR A 259 29.53 -0.48 12.36
N GLN A 260 29.76 -1.54 13.14
CA GLN A 260 31.03 -2.25 13.16
C GLN A 260 31.35 -2.88 11.80
N LYS A 261 30.36 -3.48 11.15
CA LYS A 261 30.49 -4.03 9.79
C LYS A 261 30.86 -2.96 8.77
N LEU A 262 30.13 -1.83 8.74
CA LEU A 262 30.40 -0.72 7.83
C LEU A 262 31.79 -0.11 8.07
N LYS A 263 32.16 0.07 9.34
CA LYS A 263 33.50 0.56 9.71
C LYS A 263 34.59 -0.39 9.22
N HIS A 264 34.43 -1.69 9.44
CA HIS A 264 35.39 -2.70 8.97
C HIS A 264 35.52 -2.72 7.45
N ILE A 265 34.41 -2.68 6.72
CA ILE A 265 34.39 -2.60 5.26
C ILE A 265 35.15 -1.34 4.80
N PHE A 266 34.87 -0.19 5.40
CA PHE A 266 35.54 1.08 5.05
C PHE A 266 37.04 1.06 5.31
N GLU A 267 37.49 0.49 6.43
CA GLU A 267 38.89 0.46 6.83
C GLU A 267 39.72 -0.57 6.04
N THR A 268 39.12 -1.68 5.61
CA THR A 268 39.83 -2.81 4.99
C THR A 268 39.62 -2.93 3.49
N GLY A 269 38.53 -2.38 2.96
CA GLY A 269 38.08 -2.60 1.58
C GLY A 269 37.54 -4.02 1.33
N ILE A 270 37.41 -4.86 2.37
CA ILE A 270 36.88 -6.22 2.25
C ILE A 270 35.35 -6.16 2.32
N CYS A 271 34.70 -6.47 1.20
CA CYS A 271 33.25 -6.52 1.09
C CYS A 271 32.75 -7.97 1.09
N GLU A 272 31.62 -8.20 1.75
CA GLU A 272 30.86 -9.44 1.60
C GLU A 272 30.25 -9.53 0.19
N LYS A 273 29.93 -10.76 -0.24
CA LYS A 273 29.50 -11.06 -1.63
C LYS A 273 28.24 -10.29 -2.06
N ASP A 274 27.42 -9.88 -1.10
CA ASP A 274 26.14 -9.19 -1.30
C ASP A 274 26.15 -7.74 -0.79
N PHE A 275 27.33 -7.11 -0.69
CA PHE A 275 27.43 -5.71 -0.31
C PHE A 275 27.29 -4.78 -1.53
N TYR A 276 26.21 -3.99 -1.56
CA TYR A 276 25.88 -3.10 -2.70
C TYR A 276 26.30 -1.63 -2.50
N GLY A 277 27.08 -1.32 -1.45
CA GLY A 277 27.50 0.05 -1.15
C GLY A 277 28.63 0.55 -2.05
N LYS A 278 28.60 1.84 -2.40
CA LYS A 278 29.68 2.56 -3.09
C LYS A 278 30.56 3.25 -2.07
N MET A 279 31.86 2.94 -2.09
CA MET A 279 32.87 3.53 -1.21
C MET A 279 33.62 4.67 -1.90
N ASN A 280 33.88 5.75 -1.18
CA ASN A 280 34.72 6.87 -1.61
C ASN A 280 35.47 7.49 -0.41
N ASP A 281 36.18 8.59 -0.61
CA ASP A 281 36.99 9.23 0.46
C ASP A 281 36.16 9.77 1.64
N ILE A 282 34.86 9.99 1.44
CA ILE A 282 33.93 10.52 2.46
C ILE A 282 33.34 9.38 3.31
N GLY A 283 33.06 8.22 2.71
CA GLY A 283 32.40 7.14 3.41
C GLY A 283 31.83 6.05 2.49
N ILE A 284 30.81 5.37 2.99
CA ILE A 284 30.04 4.37 2.24
C ILE A 284 28.65 4.93 1.96
N SER A 285 28.23 4.86 0.70
CA SER A 285 26.91 5.26 0.25
C SER A 285 26.10 4.09 -0.32
N VAL A 286 24.80 4.07 -0.06
CA VAL A 286 23.83 3.12 -0.61
C VAL A 286 22.67 3.94 -1.17
N TYR A 287 22.29 3.69 -2.44
CA TYR A 287 21.26 4.46 -3.15
C TYR A 287 21.43 6.00 -3.12
N GLY A 288 22.67 6.49 -3.02
CA GLY A 288 22.98 7.93 -2.99
C GLY A 288 23.08 8.53 -1.59
N GLU A 289 22.71 7.78 -0.54
CA GLU A 289 22.77 8.23 0.86
C GLU A 289 23.98 7.65 1.59
N TYR A 290 24.66 8.46 2.40
CA TYR A 290 25.79 7.99 3.22
C TYR A 290 25.29 7.22 4.45
N VAL A 291 25.50 5.92 4.42
CA VAL A 291 25.21 4.98 5.53
C VAL A 291 26.35 4.92 6.54
N TYR A 292 27.57 5.29 6.15
CA TYR A 292 28.72 5.44 7.04
C TYR A 292 29.62 6.57 6.56
N GLN A 293 30.18 7.36 7.48
CA GLN A 293 31.13 8.43 7.16
C GLN A 293 32.46 8.23 7.88
N LYS A 294 33.56 8.57 7.20
CA LYS A 294 34.92 8.49 7.75
C LYS A 294 35.03 9.28 9.05
N GLY A 295 35.44 8.60 10.13
CA GLY A 295 35.60 9.23 11.44
C GLY A 295 34.30 9.44 12.22
N GLN A 296 33.15 8.98 11.72
CA GLN A 296 31.89 9.00 12.47
C GLN A 296 32.04 8.18 13.76
N SER A 297 31.61 8.74 14.88
CA SER A 297 31.59 8.02 16.15
C SER A 297 30.37 7.10 16.24
N LEU A 298 30.47 6.02 17.02
CA LEU A 298 29.33 5.12 17.27
C LEU A 298 28.13 5.89 17.85
N SER A 299 28.35 6.83 18.77
CA SER A 299 27.27 7.64 19.35
C SER A 299 26.54 8.49 18.29
N SER A 300 27.29 9.12 17.39
CA SER A 300 26.68 9.88 16.28
C SER A 300 25.96 8.98 15.29
N TYR A 301 26.46 7.76 15.05
CA TYR A 301 25.81 6.78 14.19
C TYR A 301 24.48 6.31 14.79
N LEU A 302 24.46 5.93 16.07
CA LEU A 302 23.26 5.46 16.74
C LEU A 302 22.18 6.55 16.74
N LYS A 303 22.54 7.80 17.08
CA LYS A 303 21.58 8.92 17.05
C LYS A 303 20.90 9.14 15.68
N LYS A 304 21.55 8.75 14.58
CA LYS A 304 20.98 8.85 13.21
C LYS A 304 20.18 7.61 12.80
N ASN A 305 20.56 6.43 13.27
CA ASN A 305 20.10 5.14 12.73
C ASN A 305 19.25 4.32 13.71
N THR A 306 18.94 4.84 14.89
CA THR A 306 18.01 4.21 15.84
C THR A 306 16.90 5.20 16.19
N ILE A 307 15.79 4.66 16.66
CA ILE A 307 14.69 5.44 17.22
C ILE A 307 15.20 6.22 18.44
N SER A 308 14.62 7.41 18.62
CA SER A 308 14.95 8.26 19.76
C SER A 308 14.59 7.53 21.07
N PRO A 309 15.48 7.49 22.07
CA PRO A 309 15.17 6.88 23.38
C PRO A 309 13.98 7.49 24.13
N LYS A 310 13.45 8.61 23.64
CA LYS A 310 12.24 9.25 24.18
C LYS A 310 10.95 8.57 23.71
N VAL A 311 10.98 7.91 22.55
CA VAL A 311 9.83 7.22 21.97
C VAL A 311 9.63 5.93 22.76
N LYS A 312 8.45 5.73 23.33
CA LYS A 312 8.15 4.56 24.15
C LYS A 312 7.93 3.32 23.28
N TYR A 313 7.17 3.47 22.21
CA TYR A 313 6.80 2.38 21.31
C TYR A 313 7.51 2.53 19.97
N PRO A 314 8.56 1.73 19.68
CA PRO A 314 9.44 1.94 18.53
C PRO A 314 8.82 1.41 17.23
N LEU A 315 7.67 1.97 16.84
CA LEU A 315 6.92 1.58 15.64
C LEU A 315 6.81 2.77 14.67
N PRO A 316 7.20 2.62 13.40
CA PRO A 316 7.10 3.67 12.38
C PRO A 316 5.69 3.73 11.78
N LEU A 317 4.67 3.87 12.63
CA LEU A 317 3.27 3.87 12.22
C LEU A 317 2.93 5.15 11.45
N HIS A 318 2.18 5.02 10.37
CA HIS A 318 1.58 6.13 9.65
C HIS A 318 0.22 6.49 10.22
N ASP A 319 -0.62 5.47 10.49
CA ASP A 319 -2.00 5.66 10.92
C ASP A 319 -2.33 4.83 12.16
N ILE A 320 -3.39 5.24 12.86
CA ILE A 320 -4.00 4.53 13.98
C ILE A 320 -5.48 4.30 13.65
N ILE A 321 -5.95 3.08 13.83
CA ILE A 321 -7.31 2.67 13.48
C ILE A 321 -7.89 1.87 14.65
N ASP A 322 -9.10 2.20 15.03
CA ASP A 322 -9.91 1.44 15.97
C ASP A 322 -11.36 1.36 15.51
N GLU A 323 -12.23 0.75 16.32
CA GLU A 323 -13.66 0.62 16.02
C GLU A 323 -14.39 1.95 15.78
N SER A 324 -13.83 3.06 16.27
CA SER A 324 -14.47 4.37 16.27
C SER A 324 -13.94 5.31 15.20
N MET A 325 -12.68 5.18 14.79
CA MET A 325 -12.05 6.13 13.89
C MET A 325 -10.81 5.59 13.15
N TRP A 326 -10.54 6.21 12.01
CA TRP A 326 -9.25 6.21 11.32
C TRP A 326 -8.56 7.55 11.56
N ARG A 327 -7.33 7.53 12.07
CA ARG A 327 -6.50 8.73 12.27
C ARG A 327 -5.20 8.60 11.50
N SER A 328 -4.92 9.59 10.66
CA SER A 328 -3.70 9.65 9.87
C SER A 328 -2.71 10.67 10.39
N ARG A 329 -1.42 10.36 10.22
CA ARG A 329 -0.34 11.34 10.39
C ARG A 329 -0.54 12.59 9.53
N ASP A 330 -1.16 12.44 8.37
CA ASP A 330 -1.37 13.53 7.41
C ASP A 330 -2.67 14.32 7.66
N ASP A 331 -3.43 13.98 8.70
CA ASP A 331 -4.67 14.68 9.06
C ASP A 331 -4.40 16.13 9.47
N ILE A 332 -5.10 17.07 8.81
CA ILE A 332 -5.02 18.49 9.13
C ILE A 332 -6.03 18.84 10.23
N VAL A 333 -5.55 19.02 11.46
CA VAL A 333 -6.38 19.48 12.59
C VAL A 333 -6.33 21.00 12.70
N ILE A 334 -7.42 21.67 12.29
CA ILE A 334 -7.53 23.13 12.36
C ILE A 334 -7.45 23.60 13.83
N GLY A 335 -6.48 24.45 14.13
CA GLY A 335 -6.32 25.09 15.45
C GLY A 335 -5.46 24.32 16.46
N LYS A 336 -4.85 23.20 16.07
CA LYS A 336 -3.84 22.48 16.85
C LYS A 336 -2.45 22.75 16.25
N GLU A 337 -1.45 23.05 17.08
CA GLU A 337 -0.06 23.06 16.61
C GLU A 337 0.34 21.66 16.14
N SER A 338 1.25 21.58 15.16
CA SER A 338 1.80 20.29 14.71
C SER A 338 2.48 19.58 15.88
N SER A 339 1.82 18.56 16.43
CA SER A 339 2.40 17.65 17.41
C SER A 339 3.36 16.69 16.73
N ASP A 340 4.36 16.21 17.48
CA ASP A 340 5.19 15.09 17.03
C ASP A 340 4.32 13.83 16.98
N TRP A 341 4.20 13.24 15.79
CA TRP A 341 3.36 12.05 15.57
C TRP A 341 3.75 10.88 16.48
N SER A 342 5.04 10.76 16.82
CA SER A 342 5.50 9.74 17.77
C SER A 342 4.97 9.97 19.19
N GLU A 343 4.80 11.23 19.62
CA GLU A 343 4.18 11.54 20.91
C GLU A 343 2.68 11.23 20.93
N GLU A 344 2.00 11.38 19.78
CA GLU A 344 0.58 11.00 19.65
C GLU A 344 0.39 9.48 19.71
N ILE A 345 1.25 8.72 19.04
CA ILE A 345 1.27 7.25 19.14
C ILE A 345 1.52 6.81 20.58
N ASP A 346 2.54 7.40 21.24
CA ASP A 346 2.86 7.08 22.62
C ASP A 346 1.69 7.36 23.56
N GLY A 347 1.06 8.52 23.44
CA GLY A 347 -0.11 8.88 24.24
C GLY A 347 -1.33 8.00 23.97
N TYR A 348 -1.53 7.57 22.72
CA TYR A 348 -2.61 6.66 22.35
C TYR A 348 -2.39 5.29 22.99
N ILE A 349 -1.23 4.67 22.77
CA ILE A 349 -0.92 3.33 23.29
C ILE A 349 -0.87 3.33 24.83
N ASP A 350 -0.36 4.40 25.46
CA ASP A 350 -0.41 4.56 26.93
C ASP A 350 -1.85 4.44 27.46
N GLY A 351 -2.83 4.98 26.73
CA GLY A 351 -4.25 4.99 27.10
C GLY A 351 -4.98 3.66 26.92
N LEU A 352 -4.39 2.70 26.20
CA LEU A 352 -5.00 1.39 25.94
C LEU A 352 -4.91 0.45 27.14
N SER A 353 -5.85 -0.49 27.22
CA SER A 353 -5.80 -1.58 28.20
C SER A 353 -4.62 -2.51 27.92
N GLU A 354 -4.09 -3.14 28.96
CA GLU A 354 -3.04 -4.16 28.85
C GLU A 354 -3.50 -5.39 28.05
N ASP A 355 -4.81 -5.64 28.02
CA ASP A 355 -5.41 -6.73 27.25
C ASP A 355 -5.73 -6.36 25.79
N THR A 356 -5.68 -5.07 25.43
CA THR A 356 -5.93 -4.61 24.05
C THR A 356 -4.95 -5.28 23.10
N VAL A 357 -5.46 -5.77 21.97
CA VAL A 357 -4.63 -6.32 20.90
C VAL A 357 -4.14 -5.19 20.01
N LEU A 358 -2.85 -5.19 19.72
CA LEU A 358 -2.19 -4.29 18.78
C LEU A 358 -1.82 -5.08 17.54
N ALA A 359 -2.29 -4.67 16.37
CA ALA A 359 -1.99 -5.29 15.10
C ALA A 359 -1.36 -4.29 14.12
N CYS A 360 -0.20 -4.66 13.56
CA CYS A 360 0.45 -3.93 12.48
C CYS A 360 -0.17 -4.35 11.15
N VAL A 361 -0.73 -3.42 10.38
CA VAL A 361 -1.40 -3.68 9.11
C VAL A 361 -0.76 -2.88 7.99
N ASP A 362 -0.33 -3.57 6.93
CA ASP A 362 0.09 -2.97 5.65
C ASP A 362 -1.15 -2.74 4.81
N TYR A 363 -1.45 -1.49 4.45
CA TYR A 363 -2.53 -1.17 3.53
C TYR A 363 -2.02 -0.40 2.31
N HIS A 364 -2.72 -0.56 1.19
CA HIS A 364 -2.43 0.06 -0.09
C HIS A 364 -3.50 1.08 -0.46
N ILE A 365 -3.05 2.22 -0.98
CA ILE A 365 -3.85 3.27 -1.63
C ILE A 365 -3.56 3.31 -3.13
#